data_AF-A0A8H3W5T8-F1
#
_entry.id   AF-A0A8H3W5T8-F1
#
_cell.length_a   1.000
_cell.length_b   1.000
_cell.length_c   1.000
_cell.angle_alpha   90.00
_cell.angle_beta   90.00
_cell.angle_gamma   90.00
#
_symmetry.space_group_name_H-M   'P 1'
#
loop_
_entity.id
_entity.type
_entity.pdbx_description
1 polymer ?
#
loop_
_entity_poly.entity_id
_entity_poly.type
_entity_poly.pdbx_seq_one_letter_code
_entity_poly.pdbx_strand_id
1 'polypeptide(L)'
;MQLRIIIFLFIASFLAAKAVWADDRHNELNVNKRLDCFREPQCHRLREYTCKLGYTYVGFDRHTCNHDEGLPICCNTHTVERFGKNEKGENRRCEWTGVPDNCSGAGNTGEVVLFKSGIGGWPSEWHAAQDVRQCRTGYKYFSCPLPEWEALATGCRWTDCKGACGQDEIEVAHANDVDYKCPHQAVAKGVKYCCKKEKPPLSNCHWVGQGHCDDITCNPDEITAKRSLVGDGLSVTVS
;
A
#
# COMPACT_ATOMS: atom_id res chain seq x y z
N MET A 1 -44.85 66.18 -4.90
CA MET A 1 -45.86 65.36 -4.21
C MET A 1 -45.47 63.90 -4.41
N GLN A 2 -44.77 63.33 -3.42
CA GLN A 2 -44.16 62.00 -3.51
C GLN A 2 -45.15 60.92 -3.09
N LEU A 3 -45.29 59.88 -3.92
CA LEU A 3 -46.00 58.65 -3.59
C LEU A 3 -44.96 57.63 -3.08
N ARG A 4 -45.07 57.24 -1.81
CA ARG A 4 -44.22 56.22 -1.16
C ARG A 4 -44.79 54.84 -1.47
N ILE A 5 -44.00 53.99 -2.13
CA ILE A 5 -44.25 52.55 -2.20
C ILE A 5 -43.31 51.90 -1.18
N ILE A 6 -43.89 51.26 -0.17
CA ILE A 6 -43.21 50.44 0.84
C ILE A 6 -43.08 49.04 0.24
N ILE A 7 -41.84 48.58 0.01
CA ILE A 7 -41.55 47.17 -0.27
C ILE A 7 -40.73 46.65 0.92
N PHE A 8 -41.38 45.81 1.73
CA PHE A 8 -40.72 44.88 2.64
C PHE A 8 -40.11 43.77 1.80
N LEU A 9 -38.79 43.54 1.89
CA LEU A 9 -38.20 42.27 1.49
C LEU A 9 -36.95 41.96 2.32
N PHE A 10 -37.18 40.96 3.17
CA PHE A 10 -36.29 40.05 3.90
C PHE A 10 -34.78 40.14 3.68
N ILE A 11 -34.12 40.20 4.84
CA ILE A 11 -32.72 39.90 5.13
C ILE A 11 -32.37 38.47 4.68
N ALA A 12 -31.27 38.31 3.94
CA ALA A 12 -30.51 37.06 3.92
C ALA A 12 -29.02 37.37 3.70
N SER A 13 -28.28 37.37 4.80
CA SER A 13 -26.83 37.48 4.86
C SER A 13 -26.19 36.24 4.24
N PHE A 14 -25.54 36.40 3.08
CA PHE A 14 -24.68 35.35 2.51
C PHE A 14 -23.30 35.38 3.21
N LEU A 15 -23.20 34.74 4.36
CA LEU A 15 -21.92 34.23 4.85
C LEU A 15 -21.69 32.88 4.18
N ALA A 16 -20.90 32.89 3.11
CA ALA A 16 -20.38 31.67 2.51
C ALA A 16 -19.41 31.01 3.49
N ALA A 17 -19.94 30.14 4.36
CA ALA A 17 -19.15 29.18 5.10
C ALA A 17 -18.45 28.26 4.08
N LYS A 18 -17.14 28.43 3.90
CA LYS A 18 -16.30 27.37 3.35
C LYS A 18 -16.33 26.23 4.37
N ALA A 19 -17.25 25.29 4.17
CA ALA A 19 -17.17 23.98 4.78
C ALA A 19 -15.89 23.32 4.24
N VAL A 20 -14.81 23.44 5.01
CA VAL A 20 -13.66 22.56 4.89
C VAL A 20 -14.19 21.18 5.27
N TRP A 21 -14.24 20.28 4.29
CA TRP A 21 -14.51 18.87 4.51
C TRP A 21 -13.36 18.33 5.37
N ALA A 22 -13.56 18.36 6.68
CA ALA A 22 -12.78 17.56 7.62
C ALA A 22 -13.26 16.12 7.42
N ASP A 23 -12.60 15.41 6.51
CA ASP A 23 -12.81 13.98 6.31
C ASP A 23 -12.38 13.22 7.58
N ASP A 24 -13.28 12.39 8.08
CA ASP A 24 -13.19 11.54 9.27
C ASP A 24 -12.14 10.43 9.10
N ARG A 25 -10.86 10.81 9.00
CA ARG A 25 -9.71 9.90 8.89
C ARG A 25 -9.31 9.29 10.24
N HIS A 26 -10.27 8.79 11.02
CA HIS A 26 -10.03 8.13 12.31
C HIS A 26 -10.63 6.72 12.39
N ASN A 27 -10.49 5.95 11.31
CA ASN A 27 -10.51 4.49 11.44
C ASN A 27 -9.05 4.03 11.29
N GLU A 28 -8.63 3.10 12.15
CA GLU A 28 -7.49 2.22 11.95
C GLU A 28 -7.33 1.95 10.44
N LEU A 29 -6.12 2.07 9.89
CA LEU A 29 -5.89 1.95 8.45
C LEU A 29 -6.27 0.53 8.03
N ASN A 30 -7.54 0.29 7.72
CA ASN A 30 -7.96 -0.93 7.04
C ASN A 30 -7.62 -0.71 5.57
N VAL A 31 -6.37 -1.00 5.24
CA VAL A 31 -5.77 -0.61 3.97
C VAL A 31 -6.42 -1.35 2.81
N ASN A 32 -6.88 -2.60 3.01
CA ASN A 32 -7.66 -3.32 2.03
C ASN A 32 -9.03 -2.66 1.78
N LYS A 33 -9.70 -2.13 2.82
CA LYS A 33 -10.92 -1.30 2.63
C LYS A 33 -10.64 -0.01 1.88
N ARG A 34 -9.46 0.61 2.06
CA ARG A 34 -9.10 1.84 1.34
C ARG A 34 -8.89 1.59 -0.15
N LEU A 35 -8.33 0.44 -0.52
CA LEU A 35 -8.17 0.11 -1.93
C LEU A 35 -9.47 -0.39 -2.58
N ASP A 36 -10.40 -0.95 -1.81
CA ASP A 36 -11.69 -1.47 -2.28
C ASP A 36 -11.46 -2.41 -3.48
N CYS A 37 -10.76 -3.50 -3.20
CA CYS A 37 -10.44 -4.55 -4.16
C CYS A 37 -11.04 -5.88 -3.72
N PHE A 38 -11.39 -6.72 -4.69
CA PHE A 38 -11.83 -8.08 -4.45
C PHE A 38 -11.19 -9.03 -5.45
N ARG A 39 -11.04 -10.28 -5.01
CA ARG A 39 -10.71 -11.43 -5.86
C ARG A 39 -11.95 -12.31 -5.94
N GLU A 40 -12.33 -12.71 -7.15
CA GLU A 40 -13.44 -13.62 -7.35
C GLU A 40 -13.18 -14.96 -6.63
N PRO A 41 -14.19 -15.58 -6.00
CA PRO A 41 -14.00 -16.84 -5.28
C PRO A 41 -13.99 -18.05 -6.20
N GLN A 42 -14.35 -17.89 -7.49
CA GLN A 42 -14.48 -18.96 -8.46
C GLN A 42 -13.66 -18.70 -9.71
N CYS A 43 -13.33 -19.79 -10.41
CA CYS A 43 -12.61 -19.71 -11.68
C CYS A 43 -13.52 -19.15 -12.77
N HIS A 44 -13.05 -18.12 -13.45
CA HIS A 44 -13.72 -17.49 -14.59
C HIS A 44 -12.81 -17.53 -15.81
N ARG A 45 -13.42 -17.71 -16.99
CA ARG A 45 -12.73 -17.53 -18.28
C ARG A 45 -12.26 -16.08 -18.41
N LEU A 46 -10.94 -15.89 -18.43
CA LEU A 46 -10.33 -14.57 -18.34
C LEU A 46 -10.64 -13.68 -19.54
N ARG A 47 -10.89 -14.27 -20.71
CA ARG A 47 -11.23 -13.53 -21.95
C ARG A 47 -12.66 -12.98 -21.97
N GLU A 48 -13.54 -13.57 -21.18
CA GLU A 48 -14.97 -13.25 -21.15
C GLU A 48 -15.34 -12.44 -19.90
N TYR A 49 -14.46 -12.44 -18.90
CA TYR A 49 -14.72 -11.82 -17.63
C TYR A 49 -14.59 -10.28 -17.68
N THR A 50 -15.55 -9.60 -17.09
CA THR A 50 -15.53 -8.15 -16.88
C THR A 50 -15.87 -7.87 -15.42
N CYS A 51 -15.12 -6.98 -14.77
CA CYS A 51 -15.45 -6.55 -13.42
C CYS A 51 -16.83 -5.87 -13.36
N LYS A 52 -17.47 -5.91 -12.18
CA LYS A 52 -18.70 -5.16 -11.93
C LYS A 52 -18.49 -3.66 -12.20
N LEU A 53 -19.57 -2.95 -12.55
CA LEU A 53 -19.54 -1.52 -12.83
C LEU A 53 -18.86 -0.74 -11.68
N GLY A 54 -17.98 0.19 -12.03
CA GLY A 54 -17.19 0.97 -11.07
C GLY A 54 -15.88 0.33 -10.63
N TYR A 55 -15.57 -0.88 -11.14
CA TYR A 55 -14.32 -1.58 -10.84
C TYR A 55 -13.52 -1.85 -12.12
N THR A 56 -12.21 -1.79 -12.00
CA THR A 56 -11.23 -2.06 -13.04
C THR A 56 -10.58 -3.42 -12.80
N TYR A 57 -10.42 -4.18 -13.87
CA TYR A 57 -9.67 -5.45 -13.86
C TYR A 57 -8.17 -5.15 -13.72
N VAL A 58 -7.56 -5.63 -12.63
CA VAL A 58 -6.15 -5.32 -12.29
C VAL A 58 -5.26 -6.55 -12.26
N GLY A 59 -5.82 -7.75 -12.32
CA GLY A 59 -5.08 -8.96 -12.05
C GLY A 59 -5.91 -10.22 -12.19
N PHE A 60 -5.26 -11.36 -12.12
CA PHE A 60 -5.91 -12.61 -11.72
C PHE A 60 -4.93 -13.50 -10.96
N ASP A 61 -5.49 -14.38 -10.14
CA ASP A 61 -4.77 -15.51 -9.54
C ASP A 61 -5.07 -16.76 -10.35
N ARG A 62 -4.06 -17.54 -10.76
CA ARG A 62 -4.30 -18.84 -11.39
C ARG A 62 -4.88 -19.83 -10.41
N HIS A 63 -4.42 -19.80 -9.17
CA HIS A 63 -4.78 -20.78 -8.15
C HIS A 63 -4.88 -22.20 -8.76
N THR A 64 -5.99 -22.91 -8.56
CA THR A 64 -6.26 -24.25 -9.14
C THR A 64 -7.07 -24.20 -10.44
N CYS A 65 -7.21 -23.04 -11.08
CA CYS A 65 -8.02 -22.86 -12.28
C CYS A 65 -7.38 -23.46 -13.54
N ASN A 66 -8.23 -23.76 -14.53
CA ASN A 66 -7.77 -24.27 -15.83
C ASN A 66 -6.96 -23.22 -16.62
N HIS A 67 -6.33 -23.64 -17.71
CA HIS A 67 -5.38 -22.82 -18.49
C HIS A 67 -5.93 -21.46 -18.94
N ASP A 68 -7.19 -21.35 -19.34
CA ASP A 68 -7.85 -20.11 -19.78
C ASP A 68 -8.67 -19.42 -18.68
N GLU A 69 -8.63 -19.97 -17.46
CA GLU A 69 -9.39 -19.51 -16.31
C GLU A 69 -8.49 -19.00 -15.19
N GLY A 70 -9.00 -18.08 -14.40
CA GLY A 70 -8.35 -17.65 -13.15
C GLY A 70 -9.39 -17.14 -12.18
N LEU A 71 -8.94 -16.63 -11.05
CA LEU A 71 -9.73 -15.84 -10.12
C LEU A 71 -9.45 -14.35 -10.43
N PRO A 72 -10.31 -13.67 -11.21
CA PRO A 72 -10.16 -12.25 -11.49
C PRO A 72 -9.99 -11.41 -10.24
N ILE A 73 -9.14 -10.39 -10.34
CA ILE A 73 -8.95 -9.38 -9.31
C ILE A 73 -9.39 -8.04 -9.86
N CYS A 74 -10.32 -7.42 -9.13
CA CYS A 74 -10.94 -6.16 -9.49
C CYS A 74 -10.74 -5.15 -8.36
N CYS A 75 -10.40 -3.92 -8.71
CA CYS A 75 -10.26 -2.80 -7.76
C CYS A 75 -11.14 -1.65 -8.17
N ASN A 76 -11.58 -0.83 -7.22
CA ASN A 76 -12.34 0.38 -7.50
C ASN A 76 -11.61 1.26 -8.52
N THR A 77 -12.29 1.65 -9.60
CA THR A 77 -11.66 2.38 -10.71
C THR A 77 -11.04 3.69 -10.24
N HIS A 78 -11.69 4.43 -9.34
CA HIS A 78 -11.15 5.68 -8.80
C HIS A 78 -9.92 5.48 -7.91
N THR A 79 -9.75 4.30 -7.31
CA THR A 79 -8.51 3.96 -6.60
C THR A 79 -7.38 3.70 -7.59
N VAL A 80 -7.64 2.90 -8.63
CA VAL A 80 -6.64 2.53 -9.65
C VAL A 80 -6.10 3.76 -10.38
N GLU A 81 -6.97 4.70 -10.73
CA GLU A 81 -6.60 5.97 -11.38
C GLU A 81 -5.64 6.83 -10.52
N ARG A 82 -5.63 6.62 -9.20
CA ARG A 82 -4.81 7.37 -8.25
C ARG A 82 -3.51 6.65 -7.85
N PHE A 83 -3.18 5.49 -8.41
CA PHE A 83 -1.92 4.80 -8.11
C PHE A 83 -0.66 5.61 -8.45
N GLY A 84 -0.79 6.66 -9.27
CA GLY A 84 0.30 7.57 -9.57
C GLY A 84 1.37 6.94 -10.46
N LYS A 85 2.59 7.50 -10.41
CA LYS A 85 3.71 7.10 -11.28
C LYS A 85 4.93 6.66 -10.47
N ASN A 86 5.70 5.74 -11.02
CA ASN A 86 7.00 5.34 -10.47
C ASN A 86 8.09 6.38 -10.82
N GLU A 87 9.32 6.17 -10.34
CA GLU A 87 10.49 7.04 -10.59
C GLU A 87 10.81 7.21 -12.08
N LYS A 88 10.37 6.27 -12.93
CA LYS A 88 10.55 6.31 -14.39
C LYS A 88 9.40 7.02 -15.11
N GLY A 89 8.40 7.52 -14.38
CA GLY A 89 7.23 8.20 -14.95
C GLY A 89 6.16 7.26 -15.51
N GLU A 90 6.26 5.96 -15.26
CA GLU A 90 5.29 4.94 -15.67
C GLU A 90 4.20 4.80 -14.62
N ASN A 91 2.97 4.50 -15.04
CA ASN A 91 1.86 4.31 -14.08
C ASN A 91 2.18 3.12 -13.18
N ARG A 92 2.10 3.35 -11.86
CA ARG A 92 2.17 2.25 -10.90
C ARG A 92 0.93 1.38 -11.07
N ARG A 93 1.09 0.10 -10.82
CA ARG A 93 0.04 -0.91 -10.97
C ARG A 93 0.24 -1.99 -9.91
N CYS A 94 -0.80 -2.76 -9.67
CA CYS A 94 -0.70 -3.93 -8.83
C CYS A 94 0.15 -5.00 -9.49
N GLU A 95 0.93 -5.75 -8.72
CA GLU A 95 1.81 -6.79 -9.23
C GLU A 95 1.84 -7.99 -8.28
N TRP A 96 2.01 -9.19 -8.85
CA TRP A 96 2.42 -10.36 -8.09
C TRP A 96 3.93 -10.29 -7.82
N THR A 97 4.32 -10.43 -6.57
CA THR A 97 5.71 -10.54 -6.13
C THR A 97 5.98 -11.93 -5.57
N GLY A 98 7.23 -12.39 -5.68
CA GLY A 98 7.68 -13.70 -5.19
C GLY A 98 8.33 -14.51 -6.30
N VAL A 99 9.66 -14.68 -6.20
CA VAL A 99 10.43 -15.45 -7.17
C VAL A 99 10.06 -16.93 -7.13
N PRO A 100 10.15 -17.65 -8.27
CA PRO A 100 9.98 -19.10 -8.30
C PRO A 100 10.93 -19.79 -7.29
N ASP A 101 10.50 -20.92 -6.74
CA ASP A 101 11.14 -21.77 -5.71
C ASP A 101 10.74 -21.45 -4.25
N ASN A 102 11.04 -20.25 -3.72
CA ASN A 102 10.77 -19.93 -2.30
C ASN A 102 9.62 -18.95 -2.07
N CYS A 103 9.15 -18.28 -3.14
CA CYS A 103 8.02 -17.34 -3.12
C CYS A 103 8.03 -16.39 -1.92
N SER A 104 9.09 -15.59 -1.83
CA SER A 104 9.30 -14.64 -0.73
C SER A 104 9.27 -13.23 -1.29
N GLY A 105 8.09 -12.78 -1.71
CA GLY A 105 7.93 -11.53 -2.45
C GLY A 105 7.50 -10.36 -1.58
N ALA A 106 8.44 -9.59 -1.03
CA ALA A 106 8.10 -8.33 -0.36
C ALA A 106 7.39 -7.38 -1.36
N GLY A 107 6.35 -6.67 -0.90
CA GLY A 107 5.80 -5.52 -1.63
C GLY A 107 6.85 -4.41 -1.76
N ASN A 108 6.69 -3.54 -2.74
CA ASN A 108 7.53 -2.34 -2.83
C ASN A 108 7.09 -1.30 -1.80
N THR A 109 7.99 -0.35 -1.49
CA THR A 109 7.64 0.78 -0.63
C THR A 109 6.37 1.48 -1.14
N GLY A 110 5.45 1.72 -0.21
CA GLY A 110 4.14 2.31 -0.49
C GLY A 110 3.15 1.39 -1.18
N GLU A 111 3.39 0.08 -1.16
CA GLU A 111 2.42 -0.92 -1.58
C GLU A 111 1.82 -1.63 -0.38
N VAL A 112 0.56 -2.04 -0.53
CA VAL A 112 -0.17 -2.89 0.41
C VAL A 112 -0.37 -4.26 -0.21
N VAL A 113 -0.23 -5.29 0.62
CA VAL A 113 -0.51 -6.67 0.26
C VAL A 113 -2.02 -6.91 0.34
N LEU A 114 -2.65 -7.20 -0.80
CA LEU A 114 -4.08 -7.46 -0.87
C LEU A 114 -4.41 -8.96 -0.79
N PHE A 115 -3.66 -9.78 -1.53
CA PHE A 115 -3.94 -11.20 -1.66
C PHE A 115 -2.66 -12.02 -1.59
N LYS A 116 -2.79 -13.25 -1.10
CA LYS A 116 -1.75 -14.28 -1.18
C LYS A 116 -2.17 -15.42 -2.09
N SER A 117 -1.20 -16.04 -2.75
CA SER A 117 -1.39 -17.22 -3.61
C SER A 117 -0.15 -18.09 -3.61
N GLY A 118 -0.33 -19.40 -3.59
CA GLY A 118 0.78 -20.34 -3.81
C GLY A 118 1.23 -20.42 -5.27
N ILE A 119 0.52 -19.77 -6.20
CA ILE A 119 0.78 -19.89 -7.64
C ILE A 119 0.91 -18.51 -8.30
N GLY A 120 0.12 -17.52 -7.90
CA GLY A 120 0.15 -16.17 -8.47
C GLY A 120 -0.54 -16.09 -9.83
N GLY A 121 -0.14 -15.13 -10.66
CA GLY A 121 -0.72 -14.93 -11.98
C GLY A 121 -0.34 -13.60 -12.61
N TRP A 122 -1.27 -13.01 -13.37
CA TRP A 122 -1.07 -11.72 -14.04
C TRP A 122 -1.28 -10.55 -13.07
N PRO A 123 -0.50 -9.45 -13.15
CA PRO A 123 0.31 -9.03 -14.31
C PRO A 123 1.75 -9.49 -14.40
N SER A 124 2.34 -9.98 -13.32
CA SER A 124 3.78 -10.27 -13.29
C SER A 124 4.16 -11.56 -14.01
N GLU A 125 3.22 -12.48 -14.17
CA GLU A 125 3.46 -13.77 -14.81
C GLU A 125 2.64 -13.87 -16.10
N TRP A 126 3.25 -13.48 -17.23
CA TRP A 126 2.60 -13.60 -18.55
C TRP A 126 3.34 -14.59 -19.45
N HIS A 127 2.54 -15.48 -20.05
CA HIS A 127 2.72 -16.18 -21.33
C HIS A 127 3.25 -17.62 -21.32
N ALA A 128 2.85 -18.43 -20.34
CA ALA A 128 2.40 -19.81 -20.56
C ALA A 128 1.85 -20.33 -19.22
N ALA A 129 0.77 -21.10 -19.22
CA ALA A 129 0.42 -21.88 -18.01
C ALA A 129 1.53 -22.88 -17.60
N GLN A 130 2.57 -23.01 -18.43
CA GLN A 130 3.76 -23.81 -18.23
C GLN A 130 4.83 -23.08 -17.40
N ASP A 131 4.73 -21.74 -17.25
CA ASP A 131 5.72 -20.89 -16.58
C ASP A 131 5.24 -20.31 -15.24
N VAL A 132 3.93 -20.41 -14.95
CA VAL A 132 3.36 -20.06 -13.64
C VAL A 132 3.63 -21.22 -12.68
N ARG A 133 4.77 -21.16 -11.98
CA ARG A 133 5.20 -22.25 -11.09
C ARG A 133 4.62 -22.08 -9.70
N GLN A 134 3.99 -23.15 -9.21
CA GLN A 134 3.62 -23.25 -7.81
C GLN A 134 4.86 -23.12 -6.92
N CYS A 135 4.71 -22.32 -5.87
CA CYS A 135 5.65 -22.18 -4.78
C CYS A 135 5.87 -23.53 -4.11
N ARG A 136 7.13 -23.97 -3.99
CA ARG A 136 7.46 -25.19 -3.21
C ARG A 136 7.27 -24.94 -1.72
N THR A 137 7.64 -23.74 -1.28
CA THR A 137 7.41 -23.18 0.06
C THR A 137 6.99 -21.71 -0.09
N GLY A 138 6.32 -21.16 0.93
CA GLY A 138 5.90 -19.75 0.94
C GLY A 138 4.69 -19.42 0.03
N TYR A 139 4.52 -18.12 -0.26
CA TYR A 139 3.40 -17.60 -1.05
C TYR A 139 3.84 -16.41 -1.91
N LYS A 140 3.31 -16.31 -3.12
CA LYS A 140 3.31 -15.06 -3.87
C LYS A 140 2.28 -14.12 -3.27
N TYR A 141 2.58 -12.83 -3.36
CA TYR A 141 1.74 -11.78 -2.81
C TYR A 141 1.33 -10.81 -3.92
N PHE A 142 0.05 -10.48 -3.99
CA PHE A 142 -0.47 -9.48 -4.89
C PHE A 142 -0.51 -8.16 -4.14
N SER A 143 0.38 -7.26 -4.53
CA SER A 143 0.55 -5.97 -3.88
C SER A 143 0.08 -4.86 -4.81
N CYS A 144 -0.56 -3.84 -4.26
CA CYS A 144 -1.03 -2.68 -5.01
C CYS A 144 -0.44 -1.39 -4.42
N PRO A 145 -0.15 -0.39 -5.27
CA PRO A 145 0.22 0.95 -4.80
C PRO A 145 -0.88 1.53 -3.90
N LEU A 146 -0.46 2.21 -2.83
CA LEU A 146 -1.37 3.02 -2.03
C LEU A 146 -1.32 4.47 -2.55
N PRO A 147 -2.43 5.01 -3.12
CA PRO A 147 -2.46 6.35 -3.71
C PRO A 147 -1.93 7.48 -2.83
N GLU A 148 -2.14 7.37 -1.51
CA GLU A 148 -1.81 8.43 -0.54
C GLU A 148 -0.48 8.18 0.18
N TRP A 149 0.30 7.19 -0.25
CA TRP A 149 1.54 6.81 0.43
C TRP A 149 2.49 7.98 0.64
N GLU A 150 2.77 8.78 -0.40
CA GLU A 150 3.71 9.91 -0.30
C GLU A 150 3.24 10.95 0.73
N ALA A 151 1.95 11.23 0.77
CA ALA A 151 1.36 12.15 1.73
C ALA A 151 1.43 11.60 3.17
N LEU A 152 1.22 10.29 3.34
CA LEU A 152 1.39 9.61 4.63
C LEU A 152 2.85 9.62 5.08
N ALA A 153 3.79 9.37 4.16
CA ALA A 153 5.21 9.30 4.46
C ALA A 153 5.85 10.67 4.74
N THR A 154 5.27 11.77 4.24
CA THR A 154 5.81 13.14 4.42
C THR A 154 5.95 13.55 5.90
N GLY A 155 5.10 12.99 6.77
CA GLY A 155 5.16 13.24 8.22
C GLY A 155 6.22 12.43 8.95
N CYS A 156 7.01 11.62 8.25
CA CYS A 156 7.95 10.67 8.84
C CYS A 156 9.34 10.77 8.20
N ARG A 157 10.37 10.42 8.96
CA ARG A 157 11.76 10.42 8.49
C ARG A 157 12.60 9.38 9.20
N TRP A 158 13.61 8.87 8.50
CA TRP A 158 14.70 8.14 9.12
C TRP A 158 15.74 9.10 9.68
N THR A 159 16.14 8.92 10.94
CA THR A 159 17.25 9.66 11.54
C THR A 159 18.58 9.33 10.86
N ASP A 160 19.60 10.12 11.17
CA ASP A 160 20.99 9.70 10.96
C ASP A 160 21.39 8.66 12.01
N CYS A 161 22.60 8.11 11.85
CA CYS A 161 23.11 7.07 12.74
C CYS A 161 23.19 7.57 14.19
N LYS A 162 22.61 6.80 15.13
CA LYS A 162 22.46 7.19 16.55
C LYS A 162 21.62 8.46 16.78
N GLY A 163 20.91 8.93 15.77
CA GLY A 163 20.02 10.07 15.89
C GLY A 163 18.83 9.76 16.81
N ALA A 164 18.17 10.82 17.27
CA ALA A 164 16.95 10.73 18.03
C ALA A 164 15.79 11.37 17.25
N CYS A 165 14.58 10.94 17.57
CA CYS A 165 13.38 11.64 17.14
C CYS A 165 13.34 13.04 17.78
N GLY A 166 12.77 14.00 17.06
CA GLY A 166 12.52 15.34 17.57
C GLY A 166 11.53 15.34 18.73
N GLN A 167 11.41 16.47 19.42
CA GLN A 167 10.48 16.61 20.55
C GLN A 167 9.00 16.46 20.13
N ASP A 168 8.69 16.79 18.89
CA ASP A 168 7.37 16.69 18.26
C ASP A 168 7.18 15.39 17.44
N GLU A 169 8.12 14.45 17.55
CA GLU A 169 8.11 13.17 16.84
C GLU A 169 8.03 11.98 17.81
N ILE A 170 7.46 10.88 17.35
CA ILE A 170 7.43 9.58 18.02
C ILE A 170 8.22 8.57 17.19
N GLU A 171 9.00 7.73 17.87
CA GLU A 171 9.66 6.59 17.25
C GLU A 171 8.61 5.53 16.96
N VAL A 172 8.44 5.18 15.69
CA VAL A 172 7.50 4.14 15.26
C VAL A 172 8.21 2.88 14.77
N ALA A 173 9.50 2.97 14.41
CA ALA A 173 10.37 1.84 14.08
C ALA A 173 11.83 2.16 14.41
N HIS A 174 12.68 1.14 14.49
CA HIS A 174 14.14 1.25 14.57
C HIS A 174 14.80 0.22 13.67
N ALA A 175 16.04 0.44 13.25
CA ALA A 175 16.79 -0.47 12.38
C ALA A 175 18.29 -0.35 12.63
N ASN A 176 19.06 -1.41 12.39
CA ASN A 176 20.52 -1.34 12.49
C ASN A 176 21.14 -0.44 11.40
N ASP A 177 20.65 -0.57 10.17
CA ASP A 177 21.03 0.28 9.04
C ASP A 177 19.91 0.34 7.99
N VAL A 178 19.78 1.51 7.38
CA VAL A 178 18.87 1.79 6.26
C VAL A 178 19.62 2.71 5.29
N ASP A 179 19.64 2.35 4.02
CA ASP A 179 20.32 3.12 2.96
C ASP A 179 21.79 3.46 3.27
N TYR A 180 22.52 2.55 3.94
CA TYR A 180 23.94 2.72 4.30
C TYR A 180 24.22 3.92 5.22
N LYS A 181 23.23 4.38 5.99
CA LYS A 181 23.40 5.47 6.96
C LYS A 181 24.27 5.09 8.17
N CYS A 182 24.36 3.81 8.51
CA CYS A 182 25.14 3.26 9.63
C CYS A 182 26.09 2.13 9.15
N PRO A 183 27.18 2.43 8.41
CA PRO A 183 28.02 1.40 7.79
C PRO A 183 28.87 0.58 8.77
N HIS A 184 28.97 0.96 10.05
CA HIS A 184 29.82 0.30 11.04
C HIS A 184 29.00 -0.43 12.12
N GLN A 185 28.86 -1.75 11.98
CA GLN A 185 28.11 -2.62 12.89
C GLN A 185 28.66 -2.64 14.33
N ALA A 186 29.96 -2.43 14.53
CA ALA A 186 30.60 -2.51 15.86
C ALA A 186 30.27 -1.35 16.81
N VAL A 187 29.60 -0.28 16.33
CA VAL A 187 29.31 0.92 17.13
C VAL A 187 27.90 1.47 16.92
N ALA A 188 27.06 0.82 16.12
CA ALA A 188 25.78 1.37 15.69
C ALA A 188 24.71 1.26 16.79
N LYS A 189 24.09 2.39 17.17
CA LYS A 189 22.80 2.40 17.89
C LYS A 189 21.62 2.48 16.91
N GLY A 190 21.84 2.00 15.69
CA GLY A 190 20.88 2.03 14.61
C GLY A 190 20.45 3.42 14.13
N VAL A 191 19.46 3.40 13.25
CA VAL A 191 18.63 4.52 12.82
C VAL A 191 17.20 4.32 13.34
N LYS A 192 16.47 5.41 13.52
CA LYS A 192 15.08 5.39 13.99
C LYS A 192 14.17 5.94 12.91
N TYR A 193 12.98 5.37 12.78
CA TYR A 193 11.91 5.94 11.97
C TYR A 193 10.99 6.74 12.88
N CYS A 194 10.99 8.05 12.66
CA CYS A 194 10.32 9.02 13.49
C CYS A 194 9.18 9.66 12.71
N CYS A 195 7.97 9.67 13.27
CA CYS A 195 6.80 10.31 12.69
C CYS A 195 6.29 11.43 13.58
N LYS A 196 5.64 12.46 13.02
CA LYS A 196 5.01 13.53 13.82
C LYS A 196 3.98 12.96 14.79
N LYS A 197 3.98 13.47 16.03
CA LYS A 197 3.02 13.07 17.08
C LYS A 197 1.60 13.51 16.78
N GLU A 198 1.43 14.65 16.12
CA GLU A 198 0.12 15.15 15.75
C GLU A 198 -0.41 14.30 14.60
N LYS A 199 -1.25 13.31 14.94
CA LYS A 199 -1.81 12.30 14.03
C LYS A 199 -0.72 11.54 13.28
N PRO A 200 -0.01 10.61 13.96
CA PRO A 200 1.03 9.84 13.31
C PRO A 200 0.39 9.10 12.13
N PRO A 201 0.86 9.34 10.89
CA PRO A 201 0.25 8.75 9.70
C PRO A 201 0.50 7.24 9.62
N LEU A 202 1.44 6.75 10.43
CA LEU A 202 1.93 5.38 10.49
C LEU A 202 2.05 4.98 11.97
N SER A 203 1.63 3.76 12.32
CA SER A 203 1.68 3.23 13.68
C SER A 203 2.12 1.77 13.70
N ASN A 204 2.57 1.29 14.87
CA ASN A 204 2.90 -0.13 15.10
C ASN A 204 3.85 -0.75 14.06
N CYS A 205 4.89 -0.03 13.66
CA CYS A 205 5.75 -0.49 12.59
C CYS A 205 6.69 -1.61 13.07
N HIS A 206 6.84 -2.67 12.28
CA HIS A 206 7.69 -3.80 12.64
C HIS A 206 8.46 -4.32 11.42
N TRP A 207 9.59 -5.01 11.68
CA TRP A 207 10.35 -5.66 10.62
C TRP A 207 9.78 -7.06 10.35
N VAL A 208 9.61 -7.38 9.07
CA VAL A 208 9.29 -8.73 8.58
C VAL A 208 10.49 -9.32 7.81
N GLY A 209 10.65 -10.63 7.90
CA GLY A 209 11.77 -11.37 7.31
C GLY A 209 12.95 -11.61 8.26
N GLN A 210 12.83 -12.61 9.14
CA GLN A 210 13.95 -13.15 9.91
C GLN A 210 14.43 -14.49 9.34
N GLY A 211 15.73 -14.79 9.40
CA GLY A 211 16.29 -16.10 9.05
C GLY A 211 16.42 -16.36 7.54
N HIS A 212 16.01 -17.54 7.07
CA HIS A 212 16.15 -18.01 5.68
C HIS A 212 15.40 -17.18 4.61
N CYS A 213 14.82 -16.04 5.00
CA CYS A 213 14.13 -15.09 4.11
C CYS A 213 12.90 -15.70 3.43
N ASP A 214 12.29 -16.71 4.02
CA ASP A 214 11.18 -17.44 3.40
C ASP A 214 9.87 -16.64 3.41
N ASP A 215 9.69 -15.73 4.37
CA ASP A 215 8.56 -14.79 4.42
C ASP A 215 9.02 -13.38 4.82
N ILE A 216 9.15 -12.51 3.82
CA ILE A 216 9.69 -11.15 3.95
C ILE A 216 8.63 -10.09 3.62
N THR A 217 7.37 -10.54 3.59
CA THR A 217 6.24 -9.78 3.09
C THR A 217 5.35 -9.36 4.24
N CYS A 218 4.76 -8.17 4.12
CA CYS A 218 3.80 -7.70 5.10
C CYS A 218 2.57 -8.61 5.16
N ASN A 219 1.90 -8.64 6.30
CA ASN A 219 0.59 -9.28 6.37
C ASN A 219 -0.39 -8.58 5.42
N PRO A 220 -1.48 -9.26 5.02
CA PRO A 220 -2.62 -8.56 4.43
C PRO A 220 -3.02 -7.37 5.31
N ASP A 221 -3.41 -6.24 4.69
CA ASP A 221 -3.70 -4.95 5.36
C ASP A 221 -2.49 -4.17 5.87
N GLU A 222 -1.26 -4.66 5.76
CA GLU A 222 -0.06 -3.88 6.11
C GLU A 222 0.58 -3.24 4.86
N ILE A 223 1.16 -2.06 5.05
CA ILE A 223 1.87 -1.33 4.01
C ILE A 223 3.38 -1.53 4.18
N THR A 224 4.10 -1.78 3.10
CA THR A 224 5.57 -1.73 3.14
C THR A 224 6.04 -0.28 3.22
N ALA A 225 6.59 0.13 4.36
CA ALA A 225 7.17 1.47 4.51
C ALA A 225 8.60 1.56 3.99
N LYS A 226 9.41 0.52 4.19
CA LYS A 226 10.82 0.51 3.78
C LYS A 226 11.31 -0.91 3.57
N ARG A 227 12.32 -1.07 2.72
CA ARG A 227 13.09 -2.33 2.58
C ARG A 227 14.55 -2.07 2.98
N SER A 228 15.18 -3.03 3.66
CA SER A 228 16.61 -2.97 4.03
C SER A 228 17.23 -4.36 3.93
N LEU A 229 18.48 -4.46 3.49
CA LEU A 229 19.23 -5.73 3.49
C LEU A 229 19.92 -6.01 4.84
N VAL A 230 19.92 -5.04 5.75
CA VAL A 230 20.74 -5.03 6.98
C VAL A 230 19.95 -4.51 8.19
N GLY A 231 18.62 -4.42 8.10
CA GLY A 231 17.75 -4.14 9.25
C GLY A 231 17.69 -5.32 10.23
N ASP A 232 16.83 -5.25 11.25
CA ASP A 232 16.45 -6.43 12.05
C ASP A 232 15.55 -7.42 11.26
N GLY A 233 15.25 -7.08 10.00
CA GLY A 233 14.59 -7.87 8.96
C GLY A 233 14.70 -7.19 7.58
N LEU A 234 13.99 -7.71 6.56
CA LEU A 234 14.11 -7.25 5.16
C LEU A 234 13.15 -6.10 4.78
N SER A 235 12.04 -5.93 5.49
CA SER A 235 11.05 -4.87 5.25
C SER A 235 10.46 -4.31 6.55
N VAL A 236 10.23 -3.00 6.65
CA VAL A 236 9.40 -2.36 7.69
C VAL A 236 7.98 -2.27 7.20
N THR A 237 7.04 -2.73 8.01
CA THR A 237 5.60 -2.68 7.74
C THR A 237 4.92 -1.70 8.67
N VAL A 238 3.69 -1.28 8.33
CA VAL A 238 2.88 -0.37 9.14
C VAL A 238 1.43 -0.82 9.07
N SER A 239 0.74 -0.77 10.22
CA SER A 239 -0.72 -0.95 10.37
C SER A 239 -1.44 0.39 10.53
#